data_AF-A0A250AW87-F1
#
_entry.id   AF-A0A250AW87-F1
#
_cell.length_a   1.000
_cell.length_b   1.000
_cell.length_c   1.000
_cell.angle_alpha   90.00
_cell.angle_beta   90.00
_cell.angle_gamma   90.00
#
_symmetry.space_group_name_H-M   'P 1'
#
loop_
_entity.id
_entity.type
_entity.pdbx_description
1 polymer ?
#
loop_
_entity_poly.entity_id
_entity_poly.type
_entity_poly.pdbx_seq_one_letter_code
_entity_poly.pdbx_strand_id
1 'polypeptide(L)'
;MSEVQEKIWKAIAPLAVLAILLLIPVPDGMPPQAWHYFAIFVAMIVGMILEPIPATAISFIAVTVSVLSADWVLFGANELANPSFNAGKEALKWGLAGFSSTTVWLVFGAFIFALGYEATGLGRRIALFLVKFMGKRTLTLGYAVVIIDILLAPFTPSNTARTGGTVFPVVKNLPPLFDSFPNDPSARRIGSYLMWMMIVGTSISSSMFVTGAAPNVLGIEFVSKIAGIHISWMQWFLAFLPVGLLLLIVAPLLSYYLYKPGVTHSSEVAAWAKVALSEMGALSTKERTLIGLVLLSLCLWVFGGSVLDATTVCLLAVSLMLALHVVSWKDITKYSSAWNTLVNLATLVVMANGLTRSGFIDWFAGTMSTHLDGFSPKMTVAALVLVFYFAHYLFASLSAHTATLLPVILAVGKGLPGVPMEQLAILLVLSIGIMGVLTPYATGPGVIIYGCGYVKSKDYWRLGGILGVVYIAALLLVGWPIISLWY
;
A
#
# COMPACT_ATOMS: atom_id res chain seq x y z
N MET A 1 -9.86 -21.80 22.18
CA MET A 1 -9.23 -20.80 23.06
C MET A 1 -10.26 -19.76 23.42
N SER A 2 -10.29 -19.29 24.67
CA SER A 2 -11.09 -18.11 25.01
C SER A 2 -10.51 -16.87 24.32
N GLU A 3 -11.32 -15.85 24.06
CA GLU A 3 -10.88 -14.59 23.44
C GLU A 3 -9.72 -13.93 24.24
N VAL A 4 -9.70 -14.14 25.56
CA VAL A 4 -8.62 -13.72 26.46
C VAL A 4 -7.34 -14.51 26.21
N GLN A 5 -7.42 -15.84 26.09
CA GLN A 5 -6.25 -16.67 25.75
C GLN A 5 -5.69 -16.28 24.38
N GLU A 6 -6.55 -15.94 23.42
CA GLU A 6 -6.13 -15.48 22.09
C GLU A 6 -5.34 -14.17 22.13
N LYS A 7 -5.79 -13.19 22.91
CA LYS A 7 -5.07 -11.91 23.07
C LYS A 7 -3.74 -12.10 23.80
N ILE A 8 -3.70 -12.98 24.81
CA ILE A 8 -2.49 -13.23 25.60
C ILE A 8 -1.37 -13.85 24.77
N TRP A 9 -1.63 -14.92 24.01
CA TRP A 9 -0.54 -15.55 23.22
C TRP A 9 -0.04 -14.61 22.10
N LYS A 10 -0.94 -13.85 21.47
CA LYS A 10 -0.56 -12.86 20.43
C LYS A 10 0.36 -11.79 20.99
N ALA A 11 0.20 -11.41 22.26
CA ALA A 11 1.06 -10.44 22.94
C ALA A 11 2.38 -11.06 23.43
N ILE A 12 2.36 -12.33 23.86
CA ILE A 12 3.55 -13.05 24.32
C ILE A 12 4.47 -13.43 23.15
N ALA A 13 3.92 -13.80 22.00
CA ALA A 13 4.70 -14.31 20.87
C ALA A 13 5.81 -13.34 20.38
N PRO A 14 5.56 -12.02 20.20
CA PRO A 14 6.62 -11.05 19.90
C PRO A 14 7.74 -11.02 20.94
N LEU A 15 7.38 -11.06 22.23
CA LEU A 15 8.33 -11.03 23.34
C LEU A 15 9.13 -12.34 23.44
N ALA A 16 8.48 -13.47 23.16
CA ALA A 16 9.13 -14.77 23.11
C ALA A 16 10.13 -14.83 21.95
N VAL A 17 9.77 -14.34 20.76
CA VAL A 17 10.67 -14.25 19.62
C VAL A 17 11.86 -13.35 19.92
N LEU A 18 11.64 -12.19 20.54
CA LEU A 18 12.71 -11.32 21.02
C LEU A 18 13.66 -12.08 21.95
N ALA A 19 13.13 -12.73 22.98
CA ALA A 19 13.93 -13.47 23.95
C ALA A 19 14.73 -14.61 23.28
N ILE A 20 14.11 -15.38 22.39
CA ILE A 20 14.76 -16.48 21.68
C ILE A 20 15.91 -15.95 20.81
N LEU A 21 15.70 -14.87 20.04
CA LEU A 21 16.75 -14.31 19.19
C LEU A 21 17.91 -13.71 20.01
N LEU A 22 17.62 -13.12 21.18
CA LEU A 22 18.66 -12.62 22.08
C LEU A 22 19.47 -13.74 22.77
N LEU A 23 18.89 -14.94 22.91
CA LEU A 23 19.58 -16.12 23.44
C LEU A 23 20.43 -16.83 22.39
N ILE A 24 20.11 -16.65 21.10
CA ILE A 24 20.91 -17.18 20.00
C ILE A 24 22.19 -16.34 19.87
N PRO A 25 23.38 -16.99 19.82
CA PRO A 25 24.63 -16.27 19.69
C PRO A 25 24.67 -15.46 18.39
N VAL A 26 25.34 -14.30 18.45
CA VAL A 26 25.52 -13.40 17.31
C VAL A 26 26.19 -14.18 16.15
N PRO A 27 25.61 -14.15 14.93
CA PRO A 27 26.20 -14.80 13.77
C PRO A 27 27.62 -14.29 13.46
N ASP A 28 28.45 -15.18 12.92
CA ASP A 28 29.85 -14.86 12.61
C ASP A 28 29.99 -13.63 11.70
N GLY A 29 30.88 -12.72 12.08
CA GLY A 29 31.14 -11.48 11.35
C GLY A 29 30.08 -10.38 11.52
N MET A 30 28.97 -10.64 12.24
CA MET A 30 27.93 -9.64 12.46
C MET A 30 28.30 -8.71 13.63
N PRO A 31 28.10 -7.38 13.49
CA PRO A 31 28.20 -6.48 14.63
C PRO A 31 27.17 -6.88 15.72
N PRO A 32 27.55 -7.00 17.01
CA PRO A 32 26.62 -7.42 18.05
C PRO A 32 25.36 -6.55 18.12
N GLN A 33 25.51 -5.24 17.95
CA GLN A 33 24.38 -4.31 17.93
C GLN A 33 23.40 -4.58 16.78
N ALA A 34 23.88 -5.05 15.62
CA ALA A 34 23.04 -5.42 14.50
C ALA A 34 22.14 -6.62 14.82
N TRP A 35 22.64 -7.61 15.55
CA TRP A 35 21.86 -8.79 15.94
C TRP A 35 20.75 -8.43 16.94
N HIS A 36 21.09 -7.65 17.97
CA HIS A 36 20.11 -7.22 18.96
C HIS A 36 19.04 -6.31 18.33
N TYR A 37 19.45 -5.42 17.43
CA TYR A 37 18.51 -4.61 16.67
C TYR A 37 17.58 -5.46 15.80
N PHE A 38 18.14 -6.42 15.08
CA PHE A 38 17.40 -7.35 14.26
C PHE A 38 16.39 -8.14 15.10
N ALA A 39 16.74 -8.55 16.32
CA ALA A 39 15.82 -9.20 17.25
C ALA A 39 14.61 -8.32 17.59
N ILE A 40 14.82 -7.04 17.91
CA ILE A 40 13.74 -6.06 18.14
C ILE A 40 12.89 -5.88 16.87
N PHE A 41 13.55 -5.75 15.71
CA PHE A 41 12.87 -5.59 14.43
C PHE A 41 11.97 -6.79 14.11
N VAL A 42 12.46 -8.02 14.26
CA VAL A 42 11.68 -9.24 14.05
C VAL A 42 10.54 -9.36 15.07
N ALA A 43 10.76 -9.01 16.33
CA ALA A 43 9.71 -8.99 17.34
C ALA A 43 8.59 -7.99 16.98
N MET A 44 8.95 -6.78 16.55
CA MET A 44 7.98 -5.78 16.05
C MET A 44 7.17 -6.35 14.88
N ILE A 45 7.84 -6.98 13.92
CA ILE A 45 7.22 -7.62 12.77
C ILE A 45 6.23 -8.72 13.19
N VAL A 46 6.63 -9.62 14.09
CA VAL A 46 5.75 -10.68 14.59
C VAL A 46 4.54 -10.06 15.29
N GLY A 47 4.75 -8.99 16.06
CA GLY A 47 3.65 -8.23 16.64
C GLY A 47 2.72 -7.66 15.59
N MET A 48 3.24 -7.07 14.52
CA MET A 48 2.44 -6.51 13.42
C MET A 48 1.66 -7.56 12.63
N ILE A 49 2.17 -8.79 12.54
CA ILE A 49 1.47 -9.91 11.88
C ILE A 49 0.36 -10.45 12.78
N LEU A 50 0.63 -10.58 14.08
CA LEU A 50 -0.31 -11.16 15.04
C LEU A 50 -1.37 -10.17 15.55
N GLU A 51 -1.09 -8.87 15.43
CA GLU A 51 -1.93 -7.74 15.82
C GLU A 51 -2.56 -7.89 17.23
N PRO A 52 -1.78 -8.10 18.31
CA PRO A 52 -2.32 -8.09 19.68
C PRO A 52 -2.86 -6.71 20.08
N ILE A 53 -2.28 -5.66 19.51
CA ILE A 53 -2.66 -4.25 19.60
C ILE A 53 -2.46 -3.63 18.20
N PRO A 54 -2.95 -2.40 17.94
CA PRO A 54 -2.78 -1.76 16.63
C PRO A 54 -1.31 -1.68 16.18
N ALA A 55 -1.04 -1.97 14.91
CA ALA A 55 0.33 -1.99 14.35
C ALA A 55 1.15 -0.72 14.65
N THR A 56 0.51 0.45 14.60
CA THR A 56 1.12 1.75 14.95
C THR A 56 1.65 1.78 16.38
N ALA A 57 0.94 1.17 17.33
CA ALA A 57 1.38 1.10 18.72
C ALA A 57 2.59 0.18 18.86
N ILE A 58 2.61 -0.93 18.10
CA ILE A 58 3.73 -1.89 18.09
C ILE A 58 5.00 -1.22 17.54
N SER A 59 4.94 -0.52 16.40
CA SER A 59 6.10 0.19 15.87
C SER A 59 6.54 1.34 16.78
N PHE A 60 5.61 2.06 17.39
CA PHE A 60 5.94 3.11 18.35
C PHE A 60 6.69 2.56 19.58
N ILE A 61 6.22 1.43 20.14
CA ILE A 61 6.91 0.72 21.23
C ILE A 61 8.29 0.26 20.76
N ALA A 62 8.41 -0.32 19.56
CA ALA A 62 9.69 -0.79 19.04
C ALA A 62 10.72 0.33 18.88
N VAL A 63 10.30 1.51 18.37
CA VAL A 63 11.17 2.70 18.32
C VAL A 63 11.57 3.12 19.72
N THR A 64 10.63 3.20 20.66
CA THR A 64 10.92 3.61 22.05
C THR A 64 11.92 2.67 22.71
N VAL A 65 11.72 1.36 22.59
CA VAL A 65 12.63 0.34 23.12
C VAL A 65 14.01 0.46 22.47
N SER A 66 14.07 0.68 21.15
CA SER A 66 15.35 0.87 20.43
C SER A 66 16.10 2.12 20.89
N VAL A 67 15.39 3.21 21.19
CA VAL A 67 15.99 4.45 21.73
C VAL A 67 16.50 4.23 23.16
N LEU A 68 15.74 3.54 24.00
CA LEU A 68 16.14 3.24 25.38
C LEU A 68 17.33 2.28 25.45
N SER A 69 17.46 1.39 24.47
CA SER A 69 18.54 0.40 24.38
C SER A 69 19.61 0.75 23.34
N ALA A 70 19.72 2.03 22.95
CA ALA A 70 20.51 2.46 21.81
C ALA A 70 22.00 2.07 21.87
N ASP A 71 22.58 2.06 23.07
CA ASP A 71 23.97 1.64 23.31
C ASP A 71 24.21 0.17 22.94
N TRP A 72 23.16 -0.65 22.91
CA TRP A 72 23.23 -2.09 22.66
C TRP A 72 22.74 -2.47 21.26
N VAL A 73 21.95 -1.61 20.62
CA VAL A 73 21.21 -1.97 19.40
C VAL A 73 21.45 -1.00 18.22
N LEU A 74 21.89 0.23 18.45
CA LEU A 74 22.07 1.22 17.36
C LEU A 74 23.52 1.57 17.10
N PHE A 75 24.36 1.64 18.14
CA PHE A 75 25.70 2.21 18.03
C PHE A 75 26.81 1.18 18.27
N GLY A 76 27.90 1.32 17.53
CA GLY A 76 29.07 0.48 17.71
C GLY A 76 29.95 0.92 18.87
N ALA A 77 30.80 0.00 19.36
CA ALA A 77 31.74 0.28 20.46
C ALA A 77 32.64 1.50 20.19
N ASN A 78 33.05 1.71 18.93
CA ASN A 78 33.89 2.85 18.53
C ASN A 78 33.17 4.20 18.70
N GLU A 79 31.86 4.24 18.44
CA GLU A 79 31.07 5.46 18.60
C GLU A 79 30.82 5.75 20.08
N LEU A 80 30.50 4.72 20.85
CA LEU A 80 30.28 4.82 22.29
C LEU A 80 31.56 5.17 23.08
N ALA A 81 32.73 4.79 22.55
CA ALA A 81 34.02 5.15 23.14
C ALA A 81 34.40 6.62 22.92
N ASN A 82 33.74 7.33 21.99
CA ASN A 82 34.03 8.74 21.73
C ASN A 82 33.39 9.64 22.81
N PRO A 83 34.19 10.40 23.61
CA PRO A 83 33.65 11.23 24.69
C PRO A 83 32.71 12.36 24.21
N SER A 84 32.79 12.73 22.92
CA SER A 84 31.92 13.75 22.32
C SER A 84 30.61 13.17 21.77
N PHE A 85 30.45 11.84 21.75
CA PHE A 85 29.26 11.17 21.24
C PHE A 85 28.24 10.98 22.36
N ASN A 86 27.09 11.64 22.26
CA ASN A 86 25.98 11.45 23.18
C ASN A 86 24.96 10.48 22.57
N ALA A 87 25.07 9.20 22.95
CA ALA A 87 24.23 8.15 22.41
C ALA A 87 22.73 8.40 22.62
N GLY A 88 22.31 8.84 23.81
CA GLY A 88 20.90 9.13 24.08
C GLY A 88 20.35 10.24 23.18
N LYS A 89 21.12 11.30 22.93
CA LYS A 89 20.72 12.40 22.04
C LYS A 89 20.63 11.96 20.58
N GLU A 90 21.62 11.22 20.10
CA GLU A 90 21.62 10.72 18.72
C GLU A 90 20.54 9.65 18.50
N ALA A 91 20.26 8.82 19.50
CA ALA A 91 19.18 7.84 19.47
C ALA A 91 17.81 8.52 19.40
N LEU A 92 17.57 9.57 20.21
CA LEU A 92 16.31 10.32 20.13
C LEU A 92 16.15 11.02 18.78
N LYS A 93 17.23 11.62 18.26
CA LYS A 93 17.24 12.24 16.93
C LYS A 93 16.92 11.22 15.83
N TRP A 94 17.50 10.03 15.91
CA TRP A 94 17.17 8.89 15.03
C TRP A 94 15.69 8.48 15.18
N GLY A 95 15.20 8.32 16.41
CA GLY A 95 13.84 7.89 16.72
C GLY A 95 12.76 8.83 16.20
N LEU A 96 13.06 10.12 16.10
CA LEU A 96 12.16 11.15 15.57
C LEU A 96 12.35 11.44 14.08
N ALA A 97 13.43 10.95 13.46
CA ALA A 97 13.79 11.29 12.08
C ALA A 97 12.75 10.86 11.04
N GLY A 98 11.95 9.82 11.31
CA GLY A 98 10.88 9.40 10.39
C GLY A 98 9.75 10.42 10.25
N PHE A 99 9.53 11.25 11.27
CA PHE A 99 8.49 12.28 11.23
C PHE A 99 8.85 13.47 10.32
N SER A 100 10.11 13.57 9.86
CA SER A 100 10.53 14.54 8.85
C SER A 100 10.64 13.96 7.45
N SER A 101 10.22 12.71 7.22
CA SER A 101 10.16 12.14 5.87
C SER A 101 9.15 12.89 4.99
N THR A 102 9.61 13.34 3.82
CA THR A 102 8.76 14.00 2.82
C THR A 102 7.67 13.05 2.31
N THR A 103 8.00 11.78 2.06
CA THR A 103 7.01 10.79 1.58
C THR A 103 5.96 10.48 2.64
N VAL A 104 6.32 10.47 3.92
CA VAL A 104 5.35 10.34 5.04
C VAL A 104 4.39 11.54 5.08
N TRP A 105 4.90 12.76 4.91
CA TRP A 105 4.06 13.97 4.84
C TRP A 105 3.18 14.03 3.59
N LEU A 106 3.66 13.53 2.45
CA LEU A 106 2.86 13.40 1.22
C LEU A 106 1.63 12.52 1.46
N VAL A 107 1.80 11.39 2.16
CA VAL A 107 0.67 10.51 2.51
C VAL A 107 -0.29 11.20 3.46
N PHE A 108 0.23 11.82 4.52
CA PHE A 108 -0.61 12.55 5.47
C PHE A 108 -1.49 13.59 4.75
N GLY A 109 -0.89 14.41 3.89
CA GLY A 109 -1.64 15.39 3.09
C GLY A 109 -2.67 14.75 2.16
N ALA A 110 -2.36 13.61 1.55
CA ALA A 110 -3.29 12.87 0.72
C ALA A 110 -4.46 12.25 1.53
N PHE A 111 -4.27 11.85 2.79
CA PHE A 111 -5.40 11.52 3.68
C PHE A 111 -6.30 12.72 3.97
N ILE A 112 -5.74 13.93 4.07
CA ILE A 112 -6.55 15.15 4.23
C ILE A 112 -7.33 15.47 2.95
N PHE A 113 -6.76 15.21 1.78
CA PHE A 113 -7.48 15.24 0.51
C PHE A 113 -8.67 14.27 0.50
N ALA A 114 -8.45 13.03 0.95
CA ALA A 114 -9.50 12.02 1.08
C ALA A 114 -10.63 12.51 2.02
N LEU A 115 -10.29 13.16 3.14
CA LEU A 115 -11.27 13.82 4.00
C LEU A 115 -12.07 14.89 3.24
N GLY A 116 -11.45 15.63 2.32
CA GLY A 116 -12.16 16.54 1.41
C GLY A 116 -13.17 15.84 0.51
N TYR A 117 -12.82 14.70 -0.08
CA TYR A 117 -13.76 13.90 -0.87
C TYR A 117 -14.95 13.41 -0.03
N GLU A 118 -14.69 12.97 1.21
CA GLU A 118 -15.71 12.53 2.15
C GLU A 118 -16.64 13.67 2.57
N ALA A 119 -16.06 14.81 2.96
CA ALA A 119 -16.80 15.98 3.43
C ALA A 119 -17.65 16.64 2.33
N THR A 120 -17.23 16.55 1.07
CA THR A 120 -17.94 17.16 -0.07
C THR A 120 -18.92 16.23 -0.76
N GLY A 121 -18.77 14.91 -0.62
CA GLY A 121 -19.53 13.91 -1.37
C GLY A 121 -19.10 13.75 -2.84
N LEU A 122 -18.00 14.40 -3.25
CA LEU A 122 -17.52 14.38 -4.64
C LEU A 122 -17.24 12.95 -5.14
N GLY A 123 -16.67 12.09 -4.29
CA GLY A 123 -16.37 10.70 -4.66
C GLY A 123 -17.64 9.91 -5.01
N ARG A 124 -18.71 10.08 -4.23
CA ARG A 124 -20.03 9.49 -4.51
C ARG A 124 -20.62 10.04 -5.81
N ARG A 125 -20.47 11.34 -6.08
CA ARG A 125 -20.95 11.96 -7.31
C ARG A 125 -20.24 11.40 -8.55
N ILE A 126 -18.91 11.28 -8.51
CA ILE A 126 -18.11 10.68 -9.59
C ILE A 126 -18.55 9.24 -9.85
N ALA A 127 -18.76 8.46 -8.79
CA ALA A 127 -19.23 7.09 -8.89
C ALA A 127 -20.61 7.00 -9.56
N LEU A 128 -21.60 7.76 -9.09
CA LEU A 128 -22.94 7.78 -9.67
C LEU A 128 -22.95 8.30 -11.12
N PHE A 129 -22.12 9.30 -11.42
CA PHE A 129 -21.94 9.79 -12.79
C PHE A 129 -21.46 8.67 -13.71
N LEU A 130 -20.39 7.97 -13.36
CA LEU A 130 -19.86 6.88 -14.19
C LEU A 130 -20.85 5.72 -14.32
N VAL A 131 -21.54 5.34 -13.24
CA VAL A 131 -22.60 4.31 -13.28
C VAL A 131 -23.76 4.74 -14.19
N LYS A 132 -24.17 6.01 -14.18
CA LYS A 132 -25.22 6.54 -15.07
C LYS A 132 -24.84 6.39 -16.55
N PHE A 133 -23.58 6.70 -16.91
CA PHE A 133 -23.13 6.65 -18.31
C PHE A 133 -22.80 5.24 -18.79
N MET A 134 -22.20 4.42 -17.93
CA MET A 134 -21.65 3.10 -18.30
C MET A 134 -22.51 1.92 -17.80
N GLY A 135 -23.58 2.17 -17.06
CA GLY A 135 -24.38 1.13 -16.40
C GLY A 135 -25.29 0.29 -17.29
N LYS A 136 -25.43 0.63 -18.59
CA LYS A 136 -26.37 -0.05 -19.50
C LYS A 136 -25.99 -1.51 -19.80
N ARG A 137 -24.69 -1.82 -19.79
CA ARG A 137 -24.15 -3.16 -19.97
C ARG A 137 -23.31 -3.52 -18.75
N THR A 138 -23.39 -4.76 -18.30
CA THR A 138 -22.68 -5.19 -17.09
C THR A 138 -21.16 -5.15 -17.26
N LEU A 139 -20.65 -5.42 -18.46
CA LEU A 139 -19.22 -5.28 -18.76
C LEU A 139 -18.76 -3.83 -18.58
N THR A 140 -19.45 -2.87 -19.20
CA THR A 140 -19.09 -1.44 -19.10
C THR A 140 -19.30 -0.92 -17.68
N LEU A 141 -20.28 -1.45 -16.94
CA LEU A 141 -20.46 -1.16 -15.52
C LEU A 141 -19.26 -1.66 -14.69
N GLY A 142 -18.73 -2.85 -14.99
CA GLY A 142 -17.51 -3.36 -14.35
C GLY A 142 -16.29 -2.45 -14.62
N TYR A 143 -16.14 -1.99 -15.86
CA TYR A 143 -15.14 -0.97 -16.19
C TYR A 143 -15.36 0.34 -15.43
N ALA A 144 -16.61 0.78 -15.27
CA ALA A 144 -16.92 1.97 -14.48
C ALA A 144 -16.44 1.84 -13.04
N VAL A 145 -16.68 0.69 -12.40
CA VAL A 145 -16.20 0.38 -11.04
C VAL A 145 -14.67 0.51 -10.95
N VAL A 146 -13.95 -0.05 -11.91
CA VAL A 146 -12.48 0.02 -11.96
C VAL A 146 -11.99 1.46 -12.18
N ILE A 147 -12.61 2.20 -13.11
CA ILE A 147 -12.24 3.58 -13.43
C ILE A 147 -12.50 4.52 -12.25
N ILE A 148 -13.60 4.35 -11.51
CA ILE A 148 -13.88 5.13 -10.29
C ILE A 148 -12.70 4.99 -9.31
N ASP A 149 -12.23 3.76 -9.09
CA ASP A 149 -11.13 3.50 -8.16
C ASP A 149 -9.82 4.15 -8.64
N ILE A 150 -9.52 4.08 -9.94
CA ILE A 150 -8.38 4.74 -10.57
C ILE A 150 -8.42 6.27 -10.43
N LEU A 151 -9.57 6.90 -10.63
CA LEU A 151 -9.71 8.36 -10.53
C LEU A 151 -9.51 8.87 -9.10
N LEU A 152 -9.90 8.06 -8.11
CA LEU A 152 -9.79 8.44 -6.69
C LEU A 152 -8.42 8.11 -6.09
N ALA A 153 -7.68 7.15 -6.66
CA ALA A 153 -6.45 6.62 -6.09
C ALA A 153 -5.31 7.64 -5.88
N PRO A 154 -5.03 8.61 -6.78
CA PRO A 154 -3.94 9.57 -6.57
C PRO A 154 -4.09 10.41 -5.29
N PHE A 155 -5.33 10.59 -4.82
CA PHE A 155 -5.67 11.47 -3.70
C PHE A 155 -6.24 10.74 -2.50
N THR A 156 -6.37 9.41 -2.58
CA THR A 156 -6.95 8.60 -1.51
C THR A 156 -5.99 7.45 -1.16
N PRO A 157 -5.02 7.67 -0.26
CA PRO A 157 -3.97 6.69 0.07
C PRO A 157 -4.47 5.44 0.76
N SER A 158 -5.58 5.55 1.49
CA SER A 158 -6.27 4.38 2.01
C SER A 158 -7.12 3.78 0.89
N ASN A 159 -6.63 2.71 0.29
CA ASN A 159 -7.43 1.87 -0.60
C ASN A 159 -8.68 1.34 0.10
N THR A 160 -8.62 1.05 1.41
CA THR A 160 -9.80 0.73 2.24
C THR A 160 -10.82 1.85 2.25
N ALA A 161 -10.41 3.11 2.46
CA ALA A 161 -11.33 4.25 2.45
C ALA A 161 -11.89 4.52 1.05
N ARG A 162 -11.06 4.42 0.02
CA ARG A 162 -11.46 4.58 -1.38
C ARG A 162 -12.48 3.52 -1.79
N THR A 163 -12.07 2.26 -1.77
CA THR A 163 -12.88 1.15 -2.27
C THR A 163 -14.01 0.80 -1.29
N GLY A 164 -13.72 0.69 0.01
CA GLY A 164 -14.70 0.32 1.04
C GLY A 164 -15.59 1.46 1.53
N GLY A 165 -15.07 2.68 1.59
CA GLY A 165 -15.80 3.86 2.05
C GLY A 165 -16.57 4.59 0.95
N THR A 166 -16.02 4.66 -0.28
CA THR A 166 -16.64 5.44 -1.37
C THR A 166 -17.27 4.55 -2.44
N VAL A 167 -16.53 3.58 -2.99
CA VAL A 167 -17.02 2.76 -4.11
C VAL A 167 -18.04 1.73 -3.63
N PHE A 168 -17.77 1.05 -2.51
CA PHE A 168 -18.60 -0.03 -1.98
C PHE A 168 -20.04 0.42 -1.67
N PRO A 169 -20.31 1.56 -1.00
CA PRO A 169 -21.69 1.97 -0.74
C PRO A 169 -22.48 2.25 -2.03
N VAL A 170 -21.82 2.65 -3.12
CA VAL A 170 -22.49 2.81 -4.41
C VAL A 170 -22.76 1.45 -5.05
N VAL A 171 -21.72 0.62 -5.15
CA VAL A 171 -21.81 -0.68 -5.83
C VAL A 171 -22.73 -1.66 -5.09
N LYS A 172 -22.73 -1.70 -3.75
CA LYS A 172 -23.54 -2.65 -2.97
C LYS A 172 -25.06 -2.46 -3.10
N ASN A 173 -25.51 -1.28 -3.55
CA ASN A 173 -26.92 -1.00 -3.77
C ASN A 173 -27.41 -1.42 -5.16
N LEU A 174 -26.50 -1.81 -6.06
CA LEU A 174 -26.85 -2.25 -7.42
C LEU A 174 -27.39 -3.69 -7.50
N PRO A 175 -26.80 -4.70 -6.81
CA PRO A 175 -27.25 -6.08 -6.95
C PRO A 175 -28.71 -6.34 -6.56
N PRO A 176 -29.27 -5.72 -5.49
CA PRO A 176 -30.68 -5.91 -5.15
C PRO A 176 -31.67 -5.47 -6.24
N LEU A 177 -31.28 -4.56 -7.15
CA LEU A 177 -32.10 -4.16 -8.30
C LEU A 177 -32.33 -5.31 -9.30
N PHE A 178 -31.58 -6.40 -9.18
CA PHE A 178 -31.64 -7.59 -10.03
C PHE A 178 -31.93 -8.85 -9.23
N ASP A 179 -32.58 -8.74 -8.08
CA ASP A 179 -32.75 -9.83 -7.09
C ASP A 179 -31.46 -10.66 -6.92
N SER A 180 -30.32 -9.96 -6.81
CA SER A 180 -29.01 -10.58 -6.57
C SER A 180 -28.64 -10.31 -5.13
N PHE A 181 -28.64 -11.36 -4.30
CA PHE A 181 -28.46 -11.27 -2.85
C PHE A 181 -27.19 -11.96 -2.37
N PRO A 182 -26.59 -11.52 -1.25
CA PRO A 182 -25.39 -12.13 -0.69
C PRO A 182 -25.71 -13.51 -0.10
N ASN A 183 -24.72 -14.41 -0.12
CA ASN A 183 -24.83 -15.80 0.36
C ASN A 183 -25.93 -16.64 -0.32
N ASP A 184 -26.44 -16.18 -1.46
CA ASP A 184 -27.51 -16.81 -2.22
C ASP A 184 -27.02 -17.21 -3.62
N PRO A 185 -27.56 -18.26 -4.27
CA PRO A 185 -27.24 -18.58 -5.66
C PRO A 185 -27.43 -17.41 -6.63
N SER A 186 -28.37 -16.51 -6.35
CA SER A 186 -28.63 -15.28 -7.10
C SER A 186 -27.50 -14.24 -7.04
N ALA A 187 -26.53 -14.37 -6.13
CA ALA A 187 -25.35 -13.51 -6.08
C ALA A 187 -24.64 -13.41 -7.46
N ARG A 188 -24.68 -14.51 -8.22
CA ARG A 188 -24.10 -14.61 -9.57
C ARG A 188 -24.88 -13.88 -10.67
N ARG A 189 -26.10 -13.38 -10.40
CA ARG A 189 -26.85 -12.58 -11.38
C ARG A 189 -26.06 -11.32 -11.75
N ILE A 190 -25.54 -10.59 -10.76
CA ILE A 190 -24.68 -9.43 -11.02
C ILE A 190 -23.72 -9.12 -9.87
N GLY A 191 -24.13 -9.35 -8.61
CA GLY A 191 -23.41 -8.86 -7.44
C GLY A 191 -22.02 -9.41 -7.28
N SER A 192 -21.82 -10.72 -7.46
CA SER A 192 -20.49 -11.33 -7.37
C SER A 192 -19.50 -10.74 -8.37
N TYR A 193 -19.95 -10.44 -9.60
CA TYR A 193 -19.10 -9.82 -10.63
C TYR A 193 -18.72 -8.39 -10.25
N LEU A 194 -19.69 -7.56 -9.83
CA LEU A 194 -19.40 -6.17 -9.48
C LEU A 194 -18.49 -6.04 -8.26
N MET A 195 -18.70 -6.89 -7.25
CA MET A 195 -17.83 -6.94 -6.08
C MET A 195 -16.41 -7.39 -6.46
N TRP A 196 -16.27 -8.34 -7.38
CA TRP A 196 -14.97 -8.73 -7.91
C TRP A 196 -14.28 -7.59 -8.70
N MET A 197 -15.03 -6.79 -9.45
CA MET A 197 -14.49 -5.62 -10.17
C MET A 197 -13.89 -4.57 -9.23
N MET A 198 -14.38 -4.49 -8.00
CA MET A 198 -13.78 -3.61 -6.99
C MET A 198 -12.41 -4.12 -6.55
N ILE A 199 -12.22 -5.44 -6.39
CA ILE A 199 -10.90 -6.05 -6.11
C ILE A 199 -9.93 -5.80 -7.27
N VAL A 200 -10.40 -5.99 -8.49
CA VAL A 200 -9.61 -5.72 -9.70
C VAL A 200 -9.18 -4.26 -9.74
N GLY A 201 -10.13 -3.33 -9.56
CA GLY A 201 -9.88 -1.90 -9.60
C GLY A 201 -8.90 -1.43 -8.53
N THR A 202 -9.13 -1.84 -7.28
CA THR A 202 -8.29 -1.42 -6.14
C THR A 202 -6.86 -1.95 -6.26
N SER A 203 -6.67 -3.17 -6.78
CA SER A 203 -5.33 -3.74 -6.94
C SER A 203 -4.51 -3.01 -8.01
N ILE A 204 -5.13 -2.71 -9.16
CA ILE A 204 -4.47 -1.99 -10.26
C ILE A 204 -4.20 -0.54 -9.86
N SER A 205 -5.20 0.14 -9.30
CA SER A 205 -5.09 1.55 -8.92
C SER A 205 -4.08 1.77 -7.79
N SER A 206 -3.98 0.80 -6.86
CA SER A 206 -2.96 0.82 -5.82
C SER A 206 -1.55 0.71 -6.38
N SER A 207 -1.27 -0.01 -7.47
CA SER A 207 0.07 0.02 -8.09
C SER A 207 0.28 1.18 -9.05
N MET A 208 -0.78 1.76 -9.62
CA MET A 208 -0.66 2.87 -10.57
C MET A 208 -0.07 4.13 -9.94
N PHE A 209 -0.37 4.40 -8.67
CA PHE A 209 0.04 5.62 -7.99
C PHE A 209 0.78 5.31 -6.70
N VAL A 210 1.87 6.04 -6.43
CA VAL A 210 2.57 6.00 -5.12
C VAL A 210 1.59 6.20 -3.97
N THR A 211 0.72 7.19 -4.11
CA THR A 211 -0.33 7.54 -3.14
C THR A 211 -1.57 6.67 -3.26
N GLY A 212 -1.53 5.56 -4.00
CA GLY A 212 -2.67 4.64 -4.18
C GLY A 212 -2.82 3.60 -3.07
N ALA A 213 -1.76 3.39 -2.26
CA ALA A 213 -1.78 2.52 -1.09
C ALA A 213 -0.69 2.95 -0.07
N ALA A 214 -1.04 2.96 1.22
CA ALA A 214 -0.07 3.17 2.31
C ALA A 214 1.24 2.33 2.22
N PRO A 215 1.22 1.02 1.91
CA PRO A 215 2.44 0.22 1.78
C PRO A 215 3.38 0.65 0.65
N ASN A 216 2.90 1.35 -0.39
CA ASN A 216 3.78 1.82 -1.48
C ASN A 216 4.78 2.85 -0.97
N VAL A 217 4.30 3.75 -0.10
CA VAL A 217 5.13 4.81 0.50
C VAL A 217 6.15 4.21 1.44
N LEU A 218 5.73 3.23 2.25
CA LEU A 218 6.67 2.44 3.04
C LEU A 218 7.73 1.80 2.14
N GLY A 219 7.33 1.30 0.97
CA GLY A 219 8.24 0.73 -0.01
C GLY A 219 9.28 1.70 -0.55
N ILE A 220 8.87 2.90 -0.96
CA ILE A 220 9.79 3.95 -1.43
C ILE A 220 10.78 4.35 -0.33
N GLU A 221 10.31 4.48 0.91
CA GLU A 221 11.19 4.81 2.02
C GLU A 221 12.22 3.72 2.29
N PHE A 222 11.83 2.45 2.22
CA PHE A 222 12.79 1.35 2.37
C PHE A 222 13.80 1.32 1.23
N VAL A 223 13.36 1.53 -0.01
CA VAL A 223 14.26 1.66 -1.17
C VAL A 223 15.26 2.81 -0.96
N SER A 224 14.79 3.96 -0.50
CA SER A 224 15.63 5.12 -0.19
C SER A 224 16.64 4.83 0.93
N LYS A 225 16.21 4.25 2.06
CA LYS A 225 17.05 4.04 3.24
C LYS A 225 18.00 2.85 3.15
N ILE A 226 17.67 1.85 2.33
CA ILE A 226 18.43 0.60 2.23
C ILE A 226 19.25 0.55 0.94
N ALA A 227 18.64 0.91 -0.19
CA ALA A 227 19.29 0.87 -1.50
C ALA A 227 19.87 2.22 -1.94
N GLY A 228 19.52 3.32 -1.27
CA GLY A 228 19.99 4.67 -1.64
C GLY A 228 19.36 5.21 -2.92
N ILE A 229 18.25 4.61 -3.37
CA ILE A 229 17.57 4.97 -4.62
C ILE A 229 16.36 5.84 -4.30
N HIS A 230 16.20 6.96 -5.00
CA HIS A 230 15.07 7.86 -4.83
C HIS A 230 14.10 7.71 -6.02
N ILE A 231 12.90 7.20 -5.74
CA ILE A 231 11.84 7.06 -6.74
C ILE A 231 10.85 8.21 -6.54
N SER A 232 10.81 9.13 -7.50
CA SER A 232 9.81 10.21 -7.52
C SER A 232 8.41 9.69 -7.88
N TRP A 233 7.39 10.48 -7.55
CA TRP A 233 6.00 10.16 -7.90
C TRP A 233 5.81 9.95 -9.42
N MET A 234 6.44 10.80 -10.23
CA MET A 234 6.34 10.71 -11.69
C MET A 234 7.05 9.48 -12.25
N GLN A 235 8.25 9.18 -11.75
CA GLN A 235 8.98 7.97 -12.15
C GLN A 235 8.17 6.71 -11.87
N TRP A 236 7.54 6.61 -10.69
CA TRP A 236 6.63 5.51 -10.37
C TRP A 236 5.47 5.43 -11.35
N PHE A 237 4.74 6.54 -11.52
CA PHE A 237 3.54 6.58 -12.36
C PHE A 237 3.87 6.15 -13.79
N LEU A 238 4.91 6.74 -14.39
CA LEU A 238 5.33 6.39 -15.74
C LEU A 238 5.80 4.93 -15.82
N ALA A 239 6.56 4.45 -14.83
CA ALA A 239 7.07 3.08 -14.83
C ALA A 239 5.95 2.04 -14.81
N PHE A 240 4.87 2.29 -14.09
CA PHE A 240 3.71 1.40 -14.06
C PHE A 240 2.74 1.62 -15.23
N LEU A 241 2.69 2.82 -15.82
CA LEU A 241 1.66 3.21 -16.79
C LEU A 241 1.45 2.20 -17.94
N PRO A 242 2.49 1.64 -18.60
CA PRO A 242 2.29 0.64 -19.66
C PRO A 242 1.57 -0.61 -19.17
N VAL A 243 1.98 -1.12 -18.00
CA VAL A 243 1.37 -2.30 -17.35
C VAL A 243 -0.03 -1.96 -16.89
N GLY A 244 -0.21 -0.80 -16.26
CA GLY A 244 -1.50 -0.31 -15.78
C GLY A 244 -2.52 -0.20 -16.91
N LEU A 245 -2.17 0.41 -18.04
CA LEU A 245 -3.07 0.51 -19.21
C LEU A 245 -3.43 -0.87 -19.77
N LEU A 246 -2.47 -1.78 -19.86
CA LEU A 246 -2.73 -3.16 -20.28
C LEU A 246 -3.70 -3.86 -19.32
N LEU A 247 -3.45 -3.78 -18.01
CA LEU A 247 -4.29 -4.41 -17.00
C LEU A 247 -5.69 -3.77 -16.91
N LEU A 248 -5.81 -2.47 -17.14
CA LEU A 248 -7.12 -1.78 -17.18
C LEU A 248 -8.01 -2.31 -18.30
N ILE A 249 -7.43 -2.80 -19.40
CA ILE A 249 -8.17 -3.42 -20.50
C ILE A 249 -8.37 -4.92 -20.22
N VAL A 250 -7.28 -5.63 -19.91
CA VAL A 250 -7.28 -7.09 -19.83
C VAL A 250 -8.01 -7.60 -18.59
N ALA A 251 -7.79 -7.01 -17.42
CA ALA A 251 -8.30 -7.57 -16.16
C ALA A 251 -9.83 -7.53 -16.05
N PRO A 252 -10.54 -6.44 -16.41
CA PRO A 252 -12.00 -6.43 -16.41
C PRO A 252 -12.58 -7.38 -17.47
N LEU A 253 -11.99 -7.43 -18.67
CA LEU A 253 -12.43 -8.36 -19.73
C LEU A 253 -12.27 -9.81 -19.31
N LEU A 254 -11.07 -10.17 -18.84
CA LEU A 254 -10.78 -11.53 -18.39
C LEU A 254 -11.70 -11.93 -17.23
N SER A 255 -11.92 -11.03 -16.28
CA SER A 255 -12.87 -11.27 -15.19
C SER A 255 -14.31 -11.41 -15.65
N TYR A 256 -14.73 -10.71 -16.70
CA TYR A 256 -16.06 -10.87 -17.29
C TYR A 256 -16.23 -12.24 -17.94
N TYR A 257 -15.19 -12.79 -18.57
CA TYR A 257 -15.27 -14.15 -19.13
C TYR A 257 -15.15 -15.24 -18.06
N LEU A 258 -14.22 -15.09 -17.11
CA LEU A 258 -14.01 -16.05 -16.02
C LEU A 258 -15.14 -16.06 -14.99
N TYR A 259 -15.79 -14.91 -14.80
CA TYR A 259 -16.80 -14.69 -13.77
C TYR A 259 -18.07 -14.02 -14.33
N LYS A 260 -18.49 -14.48 -15.51
CA LYS A 260 -19.62 -13.94 -16.28
C LYS A 260 -20.91 -13.76 -15.45
N PRO A 261 -21.47 -12.54 -15.37
CA PRO A 261 -22.72 -12.28 -14.66
C PRO A 261 -23.91 -12.87 -15.42
N GLY A 262 -24.93 -13.31 -14.70
CA GLY A 262 -26.19 -13.81 -15.28
C GLY A 262 -26.98 -12.73 -16.02
N VAL A 263 -26.90 -11.48 -15.56
CA VAL A 263 -27.48 -10.30 -16.23
C VAL A 263 -26.36 -9.54 -16.95
N THR A 264 -26.52 -9.33 -18.25
CA THR A 264 -25.51 -8.67 -19.10
C THR A 264 -25.91 -7.28 -19.59
N HIS A 265 -27.22 -6.98 -19.55
CA HIS A 265 -27.82 -5.73 -20.01
C HIS A 265 -28.89 -5.29 -19.03
N SER A 266 -28.89 -4.00 -18.67
CA SER A 266 -30.00 -3.37 -17.95
C SER A 266 -29.93 -1.86 -18.01
N SER A 267 -31.06 -1.22 -18.33
CA SER A 267 -31.22 0.22 -18.23
C SER A 267 -31.54 0.70 -16.81
N GLU A 268 -31.93 -0.19 -15.90
CA GLU A 268 -32.40 0.15 -14.55
C GLU A 268 -31.27 0.73 -13.70
N VAL A 269 -30.04 0.21 -13.82
CA VAL A 269 -28.86 0.75 -13.11
C VAL A 269 -28.58 2.19 -13.52
N ALA A 270 -28.64 2.48 -14.82
CA ALA A 270 -28.41 3.81 -15.33
C ALA A 270 -29.54 4.78 -14.89
N ALA A 271 -30.79 4.29 -14.84
CA ALA A 271 -31.93 5.05 -14.35
C ALA A 271 -31.83 5.33 -12.84
N TRP A 272 -31.52 4.33 -12.03
CA TRP A 272 -31.28 4.48 -10.59
C TRP A 272 -30.16 5.49 -10.31
N ALA A 273 -29.03 5.36 -11.00
CA ALA A 273 -27.91 6.29 -10.82
C ALA A 273 -28.27 7.72 -11.25
N LYS A 274 -29.13 7.89 -12.26
CA LYS A 274 -29.67 9.20 -12.65
C LYS A 274 -30.53 9.80 -11.53
N VAL A 275 -31.40 9.01 -10.90
CA VAL A 275 -32.25 9.46 -9.78
C VAL A 275 -31.37 9.81 -8.57
N ALA A 276 -30.49 8.90 -8.13
CA ALA A 276 -29.59 9.14 -7.01
C ALA A 276 -28.66 10.36 -7.24
N LEU A 277 -28.21 10.59 -8.47
CA LEU A 277 -27.43 11.78 -8.81
C LEU A 277 -28.27 13.07 -8.79
N SER A 278 -29.56 12.99 -9.17
CA SER A 278 -30.47 14.14 -9.08
C SER A 278 -30.82 14.50 -7.63
N GLU A 279 -30.94 13.51 -6.74
CA GLU A 279 -31.14 13.71 -5.30
C GLU A 279 -29.95 14.40 -4.63
N MET A 280 -28.73 14.23 -5.16
CA MET A 280 -27.54 14.96 -4.71
C MET A 280 -27.53 16.45 -5.13
N GLY A 281 -28.47 16.89 -5.98
CA GLY A 281 -28.55 18.26 -6.46
C GLY A 281 -27.39 18.70 -7.36
N ALA A 282 -27.29 20.00 -7.60
CA ALA A 282 -26.22 20.59 -8.40
C ALA A 282 -24.84 20.52 -7.70
N LEU A 283 -23.76 20.68 -8.48
CA LEU A 283 -22.40 20.79 -7.94
C LEU A 283 -22.30 21.97 -6.96
N SER A 284 -22.05 21.65 -5.70
CA SER A 284 -21.81 22.61 -4.64
C SER A 284 -20.50 23.37 -4.86
N THR A 285 -20.36 24.54 -4.26
CA THR A 285 -19.12 25.33 -4.32
C THR A 285 -17.93 24.53 -3.80
N LYS A 286 -18.11 23.77 -2.70
CA LYS A 286 -17.03 22.95 -2.12
C LYS A 286 -16.57 21.84 -3.06
N GLU A 287 -17.50 21.19 -3.77
CA GLU A 287 -17.16 20.19 -4.78
C GLU A 287 -16.38 20.82 -5.95
N ARG A 288 -16.81 21.98 -6.45
CA ARG A 288 -16.10 22.70 -7.52
C ARG A 288 -14.70 23.11 -7.10
N THR A 289 -14.55 23.63 -5.89
CA THR A 289 -13.25 23.98 -5.32
C THR A 289 -12.35 22.75 -5.23
N LEU A 290 -12.86 21.64 -4.70
CA LEU A 290 -12.08 20.40 -4.59
C LEU A 290 -11.64 19.87 -5.96
N ILE A 291 -12.52 19.89 -6.97
CA ILE A 291 -12.18 19.55 -8.36
C ILE A 291 -11.03 20.45 -8.86
N GLY A 292 -11.13 21.76 -8.65
CA GLY A 292 -10.08 22.71 -9.05
C GLY A 292 -8.73 22.40 -8.39
N LEU A 293 -8.73 22.10 -7.09
CA LEU A 293 -7.51 21.75 -6.35
C LEU A 293 -6.90 20.41 -6.81
N VAL A 294 -7.74 19.42 -7.09
CA VAL A 294 -7.32 18.13 -7.65
C VAL A 294 -6.64 18.32 -9.01
N LEU A 295 -7.25 19.08 -9.91
CA LEU A 295 -6.68 19.37 -11.23
C LEU A 295 -5.38 20.17 -11.11
N LEU A 296 -5.33 21.15 -10.20
CA LEU A 296 -4.11 21.92 -9.92
C LEU A 296 -2.98 21.00 -9.44
N SER A 297 -3.24 20.12 -8.47
CA SER A 297 -2.24 19.19 -7.97
C SER A 297 -1.72 18.24 -9.05
N LEU A 298 -2.59 17.71 -9.93
CA LEU A 298 -2.14 16.89 -11.07
C LEU A 298 -1.27 17.68 -12.03
N CYS A 299 -1.69 18.89 -12.40
CA CYS A 299 -0.90 19.75 -13.27
C CYS A 299 0.49 20.03 -12.68
N LEU A 300 0.57 20.32 -11.37
CA LEU A 300 1.85 20.57 -10.70
C LEU A 300 2.72 19.30 -10.57
N TRP A 301 2.13 18.12 -10.33
CA TRP A 301 2.91 16.87 -10.34
C TRP A 301 3.41 16.51 -11.74
N VAL A 302 2.63 16.78 -12.79
CA VAL A 302 2.99 16.48 -14.18
C VAL A 302 4.02 17.45 -14.74
N PHE A 303 3.78 18.75 -14.59
CA PHE A 303 4.57 19.79 -15.25
C PHE A 303 5.52 20.54 -14.30
N GLY A 304 5.26 20.49 -12.98
CA GLY A 304 5.99 21.26 -11.98
C GLY A 304 7.06 20.48 -11.22
N GLY A 305 7.30 19.21 -11.53
CA GLY A 305 8.22 18.33 -10.78
C GLY A 305 9.69 18.78 -10.76
N SER A 306 10.11 19.66 -11.68
CA SER A 306 11.45 20.28 -11.67
C SER A 306 11.59 21.45 -10.70
N VAL A 307 10.47 22.02 -10.23
CA VAL A 307 10.42 23.22 -9.39
C VAL A 307 9.87 22.91 -8.00
N LEU A 308 8.89 22.01 -7.90
CA LEU A 308 8.18 21.69 -6.68
C LEU A 308 8.22 20.19 -6.40
N ASP A 309 8.64 19.83 -5.18
CA ASP A 309 8.49 18.47 -4.67
C ASP A 309 7.01 18.08 -4.58
N ALA A 310 6.71 16.80 -4.83
CA ALA A 310 5.34 16.28 -4.80
C ALA A 310 4.64 16.51 -3.44
N THR A 311 5.40 16.46 -2.35
CA THR A 311 4.94 16.74 -0.99
C THR A 311 4.51 18.19 -0.85
N THR A 312 5.30 19.14 -1.37
CA THR A 312 4.99 20.57 -1.36
C THR A 312 3.68 20.86 -2.08
N VAL A 313 3.47 20.24 -3.25
CA VAL A 313 2.20 20.36 -4.01
C VAL A 313 1.02 19.85 -3.18
N CYS A 314 1.20 18.73 -2.46
CA CYS A 314 0.17 18.17 -1.60
C CYS A 314 -0.16 19.10 -0.42
N LEU A 315 0.86 19.60 0.28
CA LEU A 315 0.69 20.52 1.41
C LEU A 315 0.08 21.86 0.99
N LEU A 316 0.44 22.36 -0.20
CA LEU A 316 -0.19 23.55 -0.79
C LEU A 316 -1.69 23.32 -0.96
N ALA A 317 -2.09 22.18 -1.53
CA ALA A 317 -3.49 21.90 -1.74
C ALA A 317 -4.26 21.69 -0.42
N VAL A 318 -3.67 21.06 0.59
CA VAL A 318 -4.25 20.99 1.95
C VAL A 318 -4.45 22.39 2.54
N SER A 319 -3.45 23.26 2.37
CA SER A 319 -3.52 24.65 2.84
C SER A 319 -4.63 25.42 2.14
N LEU A 320 -4.81 25.23 0.83
CA LEU A 320 -5.90 25.81 0.05
C LEU A 320 -7.26 25.23 0.44
N MET A 321 -7.36 23.92 0.73
CA MET A 321 -8.60 23.31 1.22
C MET A 321 -9.06 23.91 2.55
N LEU A 322 -8.12 24.25 3.44
CA LEU A 322 -8.40 24.95 4.70
C LEU A 322 -8.79 26.41 4.45
N ALA A 323 -8.01 27.14 3.65
CA ALA A 323 -8.26 28.55 3.35
C ALA A 323 -9.60 28.78 2.62
N LEU A 324 -9.99 27.84 1.76
CA LEU A 324 -11.26 27.88 1.00
C LEU A 324 -12.41 27.16 1.73
N HIS A 325 -12.23 26.77 2.99
CA HIS A 325 -13.24 26.13 3.84
C HIS A 325 -13.89 24.87 3.24
N VAL A 326 -13.11 24.09 2.47
CA VAL A 326 -13.53 22.75 2.01
C VAL A 326 -13.63 21.82 3.23
N VAL A 327 -12.62 21.86 4.10
CA VAL A 327 -12.55 21.14 5.38
C VAL A 327 -12.15 22.09 6.51
N SER A 328 -12.56 21.82 7.75
CA SER A 328 -12.10 22.60 8.91
C SER A 328 -10.87 21.96 9.57
N TRP A 329 -10.06 22.74 10.28
CA TRP A 329 -8.95 22.21 11.07
C TRP A 329 -9.43 21.20 12.13
N LYS A 330 -10.62 21.42 12.69
CA LYS A 330 -11.25 20.50 13.65
C LYS A 330 -11.56 19.14 13.03
N ASP A 331 -11.92 19.09 11.75
CA ASP A 331 -12.16 17.83 11.05
C ASP A 331 -10.83 17.09 10.84
N ILE A 332 -9.77 17.81 10.47
CA ILE A 332 -8.41 17.26 10.32
C ILE A 332 -7.89 16.65 11.63
N THR A 333 -8.03 17.35 12.76
CA THR A 333 -7.55 16.84 14.07
C THR A 333 -8.35 15.64 14.56
N LYS A 334 -9.62 15.52 14.15
CA LYS A 334 -10.47 14.35 14.46
C LYS A 334 -10.27 13.18 13.50
N TYR A 335 -9.62 13.40 12.37
CA TYR A 335 -9.41 12.37 11.34
C TYR A 335 -8.28 11.41 11.75
N SER A 336 -8.59 10.53 12.71
CA SER A 336 -7.64 9.61 13.35
C SER A 336 -6.88 8.75 12.34
N SER A 337 -7.47 8.41 11.18
CA SER A 337 -6.81 7.63 10.14
C SER A 337 -5.56 8.32 9.58
N ALA A 338 -5.58 9.65 9.42
CA ALA A 338 -4.40 10.39 8.94
C ALA A 338 -3.26 10.36 9.96
N TRP A 339 -3.58 10.69 11.22
CA TRP A 339 -2.61 10.72 12.32
C TRP A 339 -2.04 9.33 12.63
N ASN A 340 -2.89 8.31 12.64
CA ASN A 340 -2.47 6.92 12.83
C ASN A 340 -1.51 6.48 11.72
N THR A 341 -1.80 6.84 10.47
CA THR A 341 -0.92 6.51 9.34
C THR A 341 0.39 7.28 9.39
N LEU A 342 0.36 8.57 9.77
CA LEU A 342 1.56 9.40 9.93
C LEU A 342 2.52 8.76 10.94
N VAL A 343 2.03 8.43 12.14
CA VAL A 343 2.85 7.81 13.20
C VAL A 343 3.35 6.43 12.77
N ASN A 344 2.49 5.62 12.14
CA ASN A 344 2.85 4.27 11.70
C ASN A 344 3.97 4.30 10.65
N LEU A 345 3.82 5.13 9.61
CA LEU A 345 4.84 5.22 8.56
C LEU A 345 6.12 5.84 9.12
N ALA A 346 6.05 6.92 9.89
CA ALA A 346 7.23 7.54 10.50
C ALA A 346 8.04 6.55 11.35
N THR A 347 7.38 5.80 12.22
CA THR A 347 8.04 4.81 13.08
C THR A 347 8.62 3.64 12.28
N LEU A 348 7.92 3.16 11.24
CA LEU A 348 8.46 2.11 10.36
C LEU A 348 9.68 2.56 9.55
N VAL A 349 9.70 3.80 9.06
CA VAL A 349 10.85 4.38 8.36
C VAL A 349 12.07 4.44 9.28
N VAL A 350 11.87 4.86 10.52
CA VAL A 350 12.92 4.85 11.56
C VAL A 350 13.43 3.43 11.76
N MET A 351 12.53 2.46 11.93
CA MET A 351 12.92 1.07 12.18
C MET A 351 13.70 0.44 11.01
N ALA A 352 13.33 0.75 9.77
CA ALA A 352 14.12 0.29 8.62
C ALA A 352 15.47 0.99 8.52
N ASN A 353 15.54 2.29 8.83
CA ASN A 353 16.83 2.99 8.89
C ASN A 353 17.75 2.38 9.96
N GLY A 354 17.20 1.88 11.07
CA GLY A 354 17.97 1.19 12.11
C GLY A 354 18.64 -0.10 11.63
N LEU A 355 18.06 -0.82 10.67
CA LEU A 355 18.73 -1.99 10.05
C LEU A 355 20.02 -1.58 9.34
N THR A 356 19.98 -0.46 8.59
CA THR A 356 21.19 0.09 7.96
C THR A 356 22.15 0.65 9.02
N ARG A 357 21.64 1.42 9.99
CA ARG A 357 22.45 2.09 11.01
C ARG A 357 23.20 1.13 11.92
N SER A 358 22.58 0.02 12.29
CA SER A 358 23.17 -1.00 13.15
C SER A 358 24.24 -1.84 12.43
N GLY A 359 24.28 -1.82 11.09
CA GLY A 359 25.19 -2.61 10.26
C GLY A 359 24.62 -3.95 9.79
N PHE A 360 23.35 -4.25 10.08
CA PHE A 360 22.71 -5.50 9.67
C PHE A 360 22.69 -5.67 8.15
N ILE A 361 22.30 -4.62 7.42
CA ILE A 361 22.16 -4.67 5.95
C ILE A 361 23.49 -5.01 5.28
N ASP A 362 24.59 -4.40 5.72
CA ASP A 362 25.91 -4.60 5.10
C ASP A 362 26.47 -6.00 5.41
N TRP A 363 26.27 -6.52 6.63
CA TRP A 363 26.62 -7.91 6.98
C TRP A 363 25.82 -8.93 6.17
N PHE A 364 24.50 -8.73 6.09
CA PHE A 364 23.60 -9.65 5.42
C PHE A 364 23.89 -9.70 3.91
N ALA A 365 24.13 -8.53 3.30
CA ALA A 365 24.60 -8.40 1.94
C ALA A 365 25.90 -9.19 1.70
N GLY A 366 26.91 -9.03 2.57
CA GLY A 366 28.17 -9.78 2.49
C GLY A 366 27.98 -11.30 2.57
N THR A 367 27.09 -11.76 3.46
CA THR A 367 26.84 -13.19 3.68
C THR A 367 26.07 -13.83 2.52
N MET A 368 25.11 -13.12 1.92
CA MET A 368 24.33 -13.64 0.79
C MET A 368 25.13 -13.68 -0.50
N SER A 369 26.14 -12.81 -0.66
CA SER A 369 27.01 -12.78 -1.82
C SER A 369 27.72 -14.11 -2.09
N THR A 370 28.05 -14.87 -1.04
CA THR A 370 28.77 -16.15 -1.12
C THR A 370 27.89 -17.35 -1.48
N HIS A 371 26.57 -17.24 -1.33
CA HIS A 371 25.62 -18.36 -1.50
C HIS A 371 24.89 -18.34 -2.86
N LEU A 372 25.02 -17.27 -3.63
CA LEU A 372 24.28 -17.05 -4.88
C LEU A 372 25.19 -16.85 -6.10
N ASP A 373 26.46 -17.24 -5.99
CA ASP A 373 27.39 -17.31 -7.10
C ASP A 373 26.86 -18.27 -8.19
N GLY A 374 26.66 -17.75 -9.41
CA GLY A 374 26.24 -18.53 -10.58
C GLY A 374 24.91 -18.13 -11.23
N PHE A 375 24.10 -17.28 -10.60
CA PHE A 375 22.88 -16.76 -11.23
C PHE A 375 23.18 -15.51 -12.07
N SER A 376 22.56 -15.40 -13.26
CA SER A 376 22.63 -14.16 -14.02
C SER A 376 21.92 -13.03 -13.27
N PRO A 377 22.42 -11.78 -13.29
CA PRO A 377 21.81 -10.67 -12.57
C PRO A 377 20.32 -10.46 -12.87
N LYS A 378 19.91 -10.68 -14.13
CA LYS A 378 18.49 -10.61 -14.52
C LYS A 378 17.67 -11.73 -13.89
N MET A 379 18.17 -12.98 -13.90
CA MET A 379 17.46 -14.08 -13.24
C MET A 379 17.28 -13.85 -11.75
N THR A 380 18.30 -13.28 -11.09
CA THR A 380 18.22 -12.88 -9.68
C THR A 380 17.11 -11.86 -9.44
N VAL A 381 17.01 -10.80 -10.25
CA VAL A 381 15.93 -9.81 -10.15
C VAL A 381 14.56 -10.48 -10.29
N ALA A 382 14.38 -11.31 -11.32
CA ALA A 382 13.13 -12.01 -11.54
C ALA A 382 12.76 -12.91 -10.37
N ALA A 383 13.72 -13.70 -9.87
CA ALA A 383 13.52 -14.61 -8.74
C ALA A 383 13.13 -13.86 -7.47
N LEU A 384 13.85 -12.78 -7.12
CA LEU A 384 13.56 -11.98 -5.94
C LEU A 384 12.19 -11.31 -6.00
N VAL A 385 11.80 -10.79 -7.17
CA VAL A 385 10.47 -10.18 -7.37
C VAL A 385 9.36 -11.23 -7.28
N LEU A 386 9.56 -12.43 -7.84
CA LEU A 386 8.59 -13.52 -7.75
C LEU A 386 8.44 -14.04 -6.31
N VAL A 387 9.56 -14.19 -5.59
CA VAL A 387 9.55 -14.58 -4.17
C VAL A 387 8.81 -13.53 -3.35
N PHE A 388 9.11 -12.24 -3.56
CA PHE A 388 8.37 -11.14 -2.91
C PHE A 388 6.88 -11.24 -3.20
N TYR A 389 6.49 -11.30 -4.47
CA TYR A 389 5.08 -11.30 -4.89
C TYR A 389 4.28 -12.48 -4.32
N PHE A 390 4.79 -13.71 -4.46
CA PHE A 390 4.07 -14.91 -4.03
C PHE A 390 4.15 -15.18 -2.54
N ALA A 391 5.19 -14.70 -1.84
CA ALA A 391 5.22 -14.79 -0.38
C ALA A 391 4.03 -14.07 0.25
N HIS A 392 3.36 -13.15 -0.46
CA HIS A 392 2.17 -12.47 0.03
C HIS A 392 1.01 -13.40 0.39
N TYR A 393 0.92 -14.62 -0.17
CA TYR A 393 -0.06 -15.62 0.27
C TYR A 393 0.03 -15.92 1.78
N LEU A 394 1.19 -15.73 2.38
CA LEU A 394 1.48 -15.96 3.80
C LEU A 394 1.17 -14.74 4.68
N PHE A 395 0.77 -13.60 4.11
CA PHE A 395 0.56 -12.34 4.84
C PHE A 395 -0.89 -11.86 4.77
N ALA A 396 -1.42 -11.42 5.91
CA ALA A 396 -2.76 -10.85 6.04
C ALA A 396 -2.86 -9.35 5.72
N SER A 397 -1.78 -8.74 5.21
CA SER A 397 -1.73 -7.29 4.98
C SER A 397 -0.57 -6.93 4.07
N LEU A 398 -0.82 -6.13 3.02
CA LEU A 398 0.24 -5.55 2.19
C LEU A 398 1.24 -4.74 3.02
N SER A 399 0.79 -4.01 4.04
CA SER A 399 1.67 -3.23 4.91
C SER A 399 2.59 -4.12 5.72
N ALA A 400 2.07 -5.21 6.31
CA ALA A 400 2.89 -6.17 7.03
C ALA A 400 3.89 -6.86 6.09
N HIS A 401 3.44 -7.26 4.90
CA HIS A 401 4.31 -7.85 3.88
C HIS A 401 5.45 -6.92 3.48
N THR A 402 5.16 -5.66 3.14
CA THR A 402 6.18 -4.69 2.76
C THR A 402 7.11 -4.39 3.94
N ALA A 403 6.58 -4.23 5.16
CA ALA A 403 7.38 -3.99 6.36
C ALA A 403 8.41 -5.10 6.62
N THR A 404 8.08 -6.34 6.27
CA THR A 404 8.87 -7.54 6.59
C THR A 404 9.84 -7.94 5.50
N LEU A 405 9.33 -8.16 4.29
CA LEU A 405 10.10 -8.80 3.24
C LEU A 405 10.88 -7.82 2.38
N LEU A 406 10.38 -6.59 2.20
CA LEU A 406 11.05 -5.65 1.32
C LEU A 406 12.46 -5.26 1.81
N PRO A 407 12.69 -4.94 3.10
CA PRO A 407 14.04 -4.66 3.59
C PRO A 407 15.01 -5.82 3.36
N VAL A 408 14.54 -7.05 3.61
CA VAL A 408 15.34 -8.26 3.47
C VAL A 408 15.70 -8.47 2.01
N ILE A 409 14.74 -8.37 1.09
CA ILE A 409 15.00 -8.58 -0.34
C ILE A 409 15.88 -7.49 -0.94
N LEU A 410 15.72 -6.23 -0.51
CA LEU A 410 16.62 -5.14 -0.91
C LEU A 410 18.05 -5.38 -0.40
N ALA A 411 18.21 -5.90 0.83
CA ALA A 411 19.50 -6.26 1.38
C ALA A 411 20.16 -7.43 0.62
N VAL A 412 19.38 -8.47 0.26
CA VAL A 412 19.84 -9.56 -0.61
C VAL A 412 20.32 -8.97 -1.94
N GLY A 413 19.49 -8.15 -2.60
CA GLY A 413 19.83 -7.54 -3.89
C GLY A 413 21.12 -6.73 -3.86
N LYS A 414 21.30 -5.90 -2.81
CA LYS A 414 22.49 -5.04 -2.64
C LYS A 414 23.77 -5.87 -2.45
N GLY A 415 23.67 -7.05 -1.84
CA GLY A 415 24.81 -7.95 -1.64
C GLY A 415 25.26 -8.69 -2.88
N LEU A 416 24.46 -8.73 -3.94
CA LEU A 416 24.74 -9.55 -5.11
C LEU A 416 25.45 -8.74 -6.20
N PRO A 417 26.69 -9.13 -6.59
CA PRO A 417 27.42 -8.43 -7.64
C PRO A 417 26.62 -8.37 -8.94
N GLY A 418 26.55 -7.17 -9.53
CA GLY A 418 25.96 -6.96 -10.86
C GLY A 418 24.43 -6.90 -10.90
N VAL A 419 23.71 -7.06 -9.77
CA VAL A 419 22.25 -6.88 -9.73
C VAL A 419 21.90 -5.42 -10.02
N PRO A 420 21.06 -5.12 -11.04
CA PRO A 420 20.62 -3.77 -11.32
C PRO A 420 19.61 -3.32 -10.25
N MET A 421 20.11 -2.71 -9.17
CA MET A 421 19.32 -2.37 -7.98
C MET A 421 18.15 -1.44 -8.28
N GLU A 422 18.27 -0.53 -9.25
CA GLU A 422 17.17 0.34 -9.67
C GLU A 422 16.00 -0.46 -10.26
N GLN A 423 16.30 -1.44 -11.11
CA GLN A 423 15.30 -2.33 -11.70
C GLN A 423 14.67 -3.24 -10.63
N LEU A 424 15.47 -3.80 -9.71
CA LEU A 424 14.95 -4.59 -8.61
C LEU A 424 14.02 -3.76 -7.73
N ALA A 425 14.48 -2.59 -7.28
CA ALA A 425 13.74 -1.72 -6.38
C ALA A 425 12.40 -1.29 -6.98
N ILE A 426 12.39 -0.80 -8.23
CA ILE A 426 11.15 -0.35 -8.87
C ILE A 426 10.18 -1.51 -9.09
N LEU A 427 10.63 -2.69 -9.51
CA LEU A 427 9.74 -3.84 -9.72
C LEU A 427 9.12 -4.34 -8.42
N LEU A 428 9.91 -4.39 -7.34
CA LEU A 428 9.40 -4.77 -6.02
C LEU A 428 8.28 -3.83 -5.59
N VAL A 429 8.52 -2.52 -5.62
CA VAL A 429 7.52 -1.55 -5.13
C VAL A 429 6.29 -1.46 -6.03
N LEU A 430 6.46 -1.55 -7.36
CA LEU A 430 5.34 -1.57 -8.31
C LEU A 430 4.45 -2.82 -8.15
N SER A 431 5.01 -3.92 -7.64
CA SER A 431 4.25 -5.15 -7.41
C SER A 431 3.32 -5.08 -6.18
N ILE A 432 3.56 -4.15 -5.24
CA ILE A 432 2.83 -4.10 -3.95
C ILE A 432 1.32 -4.03 -4.13
N GLY A 433 0.81 -3.09 -4.94
CA GLY A 433 -0.63 -2.93 -5.14
C GLY A 433 -1.30 -4.13 -5.82
N ILE A 434 -0.67 -4.65 -6.88
CA ILE A 434 -1.19 -5.79 -7.65
C ILE A 434 -1.19 -7.12 -6.89
N MET A 435 -0.45 -7.25 -5.77
CA MET A 435 -0.61 -8.40 -4.86
C MET A 435 -1.98 -8.43 -4.18
N GLY A 436 -2.68 -7.29 -4.12
CA GLY A 436 -3.98 -7.16 -3.43
C GLY A 436 -5.09 -8.06 -3.98
N VAL A 437 -4.92 -8.62 -5.18
CA VAL A 437 -5.87 -9.52 -5.83
C VAL A 437 -5.76 -10.97 -5.32
N LEU A 438 -4.63 -11.36 -4.72
CA LEU A 438 -4.26 -12.76 -4.49
C LEU A 438 -5.17 -13.46 -3.48
N THR A 439 -5.48 -12.80 -2.37
CA THR A 439 -6.23 -13.39 -1.25
C THR A 439 -7.29 -12.41 -0.69
N PRO A 440 -8.34 -12.91 -0.03
CA PRO A 440 -9.36 -12.06 0.60
C PRO A 440 -8.80 -11.14 1.68
N TYR A 441 -7.72 -11.54 2.33
CA TYR A 441 -7.10 -10.80 3.42
C TYR A 441 -5.94 -9.94 2.97
N ALA A 442 -5.52 -9.97 1.69
CA ALA A 442 -4.38 -9.19 1.22
C ALA A 442 -4.52 -7.70 1.54
N THR A 443 -5.76 -7.19 1.45
CA THR A 443 -6.08 -5.77 1.66
C THR A 443 -7.39 -5.59 2.44
N GLY A 444 -7.56 -4.42 3.06
CA GLY A 444 -8.83 -4.04 3.71
C GLY A 444 -10.05 -4.09 2.77
N PRO A 445 -9.98 -3.58 1.51
CA PRO A 445 -11.04 -3.80 0.52
C PRO A 445 -11.37 -5.27 0.29
N GLY A 446 -10.35 -6.13 0.23
CA GLY A 446 -10.50 -7.59 0.15
C GLY A 446 -11.41 -8.14 1.23
N VAL A 447 -11.14 -7.76 2.49
CA VAL A 447 -11.92 -8.22 3.66
C VAL A 447 -13.36 -7.73 3.61
N ILE A 448 -13.59 -6.47 3.22
CA ILE A 448 -14.93 -5.88 3.08
C ILE A 448 -15.75 -6.62 2.02
N ILE A 449 -15.14 -6.87 0.86
CA ILE A 449 -15.78 -7.51 -0.30
C ILE A 449 -16.01 -8.99 -0.06
N TYR A 450 -15.07 -9.67 0.61
CA TYR A 450 -15.26 -11.05 1.02
C TYR A 450 -16.36 -11.17 2.07
N GLY A 451 -16.36 -10.27 3.07
CA GLY A 451 -17.33 -10.26 4.16
C GLY A 451 -18.75 -9.89 3.74
N CYS A 452 -18.95 -9.26 2.58
CA CYS A 452 -20.29 -8.91 2.10
C CYS A 452 -21.07 -10.09 1.51
N GLY A 453 -20.46 -11.27 1.37
CA GLY A 453 -21.15 -12.53 1.03
C GLY A 453 -21.46 -12.73 -0.47
N TYR A 454 -21.07 -11.81 -1.35
CA TYR A 454 -21.31 -11.96 -2.80
C TYR A 454 -20.24 -12.82 -3.50
N VAL A 455 -18.98 -12.75 -3.08
CA VAL A 455 -17.88 -13.52 -3.70
C VAL A 455 -17.55 -14.71 -2.82
N LYS A 456 -17.82 -15.93 -3.32
CA LYS A 456 -17.53 -17.17 -2.59
C LYS A 456 -16.02 -17.38 -2.48
N SER A 457 -15.57 -18.00 -1.38
CA SER A 457 -14.14 -18.28 -1.14
C SER A 457 -13.47 -19.02 -2.30
N LYS A 458 -14.07 -20.12 -2.78
CA LYS A 458 -13.55 -20.88 -3.93
C LYS A 458 -13.36 -19.99 -5.18
N ASP A 459 -14.30 -19.08 -5.45
CA ASP A 459 -14.21 -18.17 -6.59
C ASP A 459 -13.12 -17.13 -6.38
N TYR A 460 -13.01 -16.56 -5.17
CA TYR A 460 -11.97 -15.60 -4.84
C TYR A 460 -10.58 -16.19 -5.06
N TRP A 461 -10.29 -17.36 -4.49
CA TRP A 461 -8.99 -18.01 -4.64
C TRP A 461 -8.68 -18.38 -6.10
N ARG A 462 -9.69 -18.85 -6.85
CA ARG A 462 -9.53 -19.16 -8.28
C ARG A 462 -9.22 -17.91 -9.09
N LEU A 463 -10.03 -16.86 -8.95
CA LEU A 463 -9.88 -15.63 -9.71
C LEU A 463 -8.63 -14.86 -9.29
N GLY A 464 -8.33 -14.81 -7.99
CA GLY A 464 -7.14 -14.19 -7.42
C GLY A 464 -5.85 -14.85 -7.87
N GLY A 465 -5.80 -16.19 -7.91
CA GLY A 465 -4.66 -16.91 -8.47
C GLY A 465 -4.45 -16.64 -9.96
N ILE A 466 -5.53 -16.68 -10.76
CA ILE A 466 -5.43 -16.42 -12.22
C ILE A 466 -4.99 -14.98 -12.49
N LEU A 467 -5.67 -14.00 -11.89
CA LEU A 467 -5.34 -12.58 -12.10
C LEU A 467 -3.99 -12.22 -11.48
N GLY A 468 -3.61 -12.81 -10.35
CA GLY A 468 -2.30 -12.61 -9.74
C GLY A 468 -1.17 -13.00 -10.68
N VAL A 469 -1.27 -14.17 -11.32
CA VAL A 469 -0.32 -14.61 -12.34
C VAL A 469 -0.31 -13.66 -13.55
N VAL A 470 -1.49 -13.22 -14.02
CA VAL A 470 -1.58 -12.25 -15.13
C VAL A 470 -0.93 -10.92 -14.76
N TYR A 471 -1.11 -10.44 -13.53
CA TYR A 471 -0.59 -9.15 -13.09
C TYR A 471 0.93 -9.18 -12.96
N ILE A 472 1.51 -10.20 -12.33
CA ILE A 472 2.96 -10.33 -12.21
C ILE A 472 3.62 -10.62 -13.56
N ALA A 473 2.97 -11.41 -14.43
CA ALA A 473 3.43 -11.63 -15.80
C ALA A 473 3.40 -10.33 -16.62
N ALA A 474 2.36 -9.52 -16.51
CA ALA A 474 2.31 -8.21 -17.17
C ALA A 474 3.43 -7.29 -16.67
N LEU A 475 3.70 -7.29 -15.36
CA LEU A 475 4.81 -6.51 -14.80
C LEU A 475 6.17 -6.98 -15.31
N LEU A 476 6.44 -8.28 -15.34
CA LEU A 476 7.75 -8.83 -15.73
C LEU A 476 7.97 -8.92 -17.24
N LEU A 477 6.94 -9.17 -18.04
CA LEU A 477 7.06 -9.36 -19.50
C LEU A 477 6.84 -8.08 -20.29
N VAL A 478 6.10 -7.09 -19.73
CA VAL A 478 5.82 -5.82 -20.41
C VAL A 478 6.46 -4.66 -19.65
N GLY A 479 6.22 -4.57 -18.34
CA GLY A 479 6.76 -3.48 -17.52
C GLY A 479 8.28 -3.48 -17.46
N TRP A 480 8.87 -4.60 -17.06
CA TRP A 480 10.32 -4.69 -16.84
C TRP A 480 11.14 -4.39 -18.08
N PRO A 481 10.86 -4.92 -19.29
CA PRO A 481 11.59 -4.53 -20.49
C PRO A 481 11.56 -3.02 -20.75
N ILE A 482 10.40 -2.37 -20.58
CA ILE A 482 10.26 -0.92 -20.80
C ILE A 482 11.06 -0.15 -19.75
N ILE A 483 10.95 -0.53 -18.47
CA ILE A 483 11.70 0.08 -17.37
C ILE A 483 13.21 -0.08 -17.59
N SER A 484 13.65 -1.24 -18.08
CA SER A 484 15.05 -1.52 -18.37
C SER A 484 15.64 -0.73 -19.55
N LEU A 485 14.81 0.03 -20.29
CA LEU A 485 15.30 0.98 -21.30
C LEU A 485 15.60 2.36 -20.70
N TRP A 486 15.15 2.62 -19.48
CA TRP A 486 15.33 3.92 -18.80
C TRP A 486 16.60 3.97 -17.97
N TYR A 487 17.20 2.80 -17.71
CA TYR A 487 18.38 2.54 -16.90
C TYR A 487 19.35 1.70 -17.72
#